data_AF-A0A7Y2SS31-F1
#
_entry.id   AF-A0A7Y2SS31-F1
#
_cell.length_a   1.000
_cell.length_b   1.000
_cell.length_c   1.000
_cell.angle_alpha   90.00
_cell.angle_beta   90.00
_cell.angle_gamma   90.00
#
_symmetry.space_group_name_H-M   'P 1'
#
loop_
_entity.id
_entity.type
_entity.pdbx_description
1 polymer ?
#
loop_
_entity_poly.entity_id
_entity_poly.type
_entity_poly.pdbx_seq_one_letter_code
_entity_poly.pdbx_strand_id
1 'polypeptide(L)'
;MAAVEPIDRTVGQRIAAAREEHEMSQRAFAVKLGWPYSTLANYESGRRRLTLVQLAHIARVLGRSPASFLVESPTAALLIDRIGTDEEVLRQVAYFLDTLDDPLPEPPD
;
A
#
# COMPACT_ATOMS: atom_id res chain seq x y z
N MET A 1 4.32 22.84 -13.55
CA MET A 1 4.74 21.48 -13.19
C MET A 1 4.66 21.38 -11.68
N ALA A 2 3.72 20.60 -11.14
CA ALA A 2 3.67 20.36 -9.70
C ALA A 2 5.03 19.75 -9.28
N ALA A 3 5.66 20.30 -8.24
CA ALA A 3 6.90 19.74 -7.74
C ALA A 3 6.67 18.26 -7.41
N VAL A 4 7.48 17.36 -7.99
CA VAL A 4 7.42 15.95 -7.65
C VAL A 4 7.81 15.85 -6.18
N GLU A 5 6.81 15.64 -5.32
CA GLU A 5 6.99 15.43 -3.89
C GLU A 5 7.96 14.25 -3.71
N PRO A 6 8.95 14.32 -2.80
CA PRO A 6 9.85 13.21 -2.58
C PRO A 6 9.06 11.96 -2.20
N ILE A 7 9.34 10.83 -2.88
CA ILE A 7 8.66 9.55 -2.68
C ILE A 7 8.58 9.14 -1.19
N ASP A 8 9.61 9.47 -0.41
CA ASP A 8 9.66 9.23 1.03
C ASP A 8 8.50 9.91 1.79
N ARG A 9 8.13 11.14 1.42
CA ARG A 9 7.03 11.87 2.05
C ARG A 9 5.69 11.28 1.67
N THR A 10 5.50 10.97 0.39
CA THR A 10 4.27 10.36 -0.11
C THR A 10 4.03 8.99 0.54
N VAL A 11 5.05 8.14 0.60
CA VAL A 11 4.96 6.83 1.28
C VAL A 11 4.72 7.00 2.78
N GLY A 12 5.43 7.95 3.42
CA GLY A 12 5.21 8.27 4.84
C GLY A 12 3.77 8.67 5.16
N GLN A 13 3.17 9.53 4.34
CA GLN A 13 1.77 9.94 4.48
C GLN A 13 0.80 8.78 4.29
N ARG A 14 1.06 7.87 3.33
CA ARG A 14 0.23 6.68 3.13
C ARG A 14 0.33 5.71 4.32
N ILE A 15 1.51 5.55 4.92
CA ILE A 15 1.69 4.78 6.15
C ILE A 15 0.88 5.40 7.30
N ALA A 16 0.94 6.74 7.45
CA ALA A 16 0.17 7.45 8.46
C ALA A 16 -1.34 7.25 8.28
N ALA A 17 -1.84 7.37 7.05
CA ALA A 17 -3.25 7.13 6.72
C ALA A 17 -3.66 5.68 7.05
N ALA A 18 -2.89 4.69 6.61
CA ALA A 18 -3.19 3.29 6.90
C ALA A 18 -3.15 2.95 8.40
N ARG A 19 -2.28 3.61 9.17
CA ARG A 19 -2.27 3.54 10.64
C ARG A 19 -3.56 4.13 11.24
N GLU A 20 -4.01 5.27 10.73
CA GLU A 20 -5.22 5.95 11.19
C GLU A 20 -6.50 5.18 10.89
N GLU A 21 -6.54 4.46 9.76
CA GLU A 21 -7.62 3.52 9.44
C GLU A 21 -7.75 2.36 10.45
N HIS A 22 -6.67 2.06 11.18
CA HIS A 22 -6.68 1.11 12.29
C HIS A 22 -6.88 1.79 13.66
N GLU A 23 -7.25 3.07 13.68
CA GLU A 23 -7.47 3.87 14.89
C GLU A 23 -6.24 3.92 15.83
N MET A 24 -5.04 3.72 15.28
CA MET A 24 -3.81 3.69 16.06
C MET A 24 -3.14 5.06 16.12
N SER A 25 -2.79 5.52 17.32
CA SER A 25 -1.86 6.65 17.47
C SER A 25 -0.45 6.29 16.99
N GLN A 26 0.34 7.28 16.58
CA GLN A 26 1.76 7.07 16.27
C GLN A 26 2.54 6.39 17.41
N ARG A 27 2.24 6.71 18.68
CA ARG A 27 2.89 6.06 19.82
C ARG A 27 2.53 4.58 19.91
N ALA A 28 1.24 4.25 19.79
CA ALA A 28 0.78 2.86 19.81
C ALA A 28 1.38 2.05 18.66
N PHE A 29 1.43 2.64 17.46
CA PHE A 29 2.01 1.98 16.29
C PHE A 29 3.52 1.77 16.43
N ALA A 30 4.25 2.78 16.93
CA ALA A 30 5.68 2.64 17.21
C ALA A 30 5.97 1.52 18.22
N VAL A 31 5.15 1.39 19.27
CA VAL A 31 5.23 0.28 20.22
C VAL A 31 4.98 -1.07 19.52
N LYS A 32 3.96 -1.16 18.67
CA LYS A 32 3.64 -2.39 17.91
C LYS A 32 4.78 -2.80 16.96
N LEU A 33 5.50 -1.81 16.40
CA LEU A 33 6.69 -2.01 15.56
C LEU A 33 7.97 -2.26 16.35
N GLY A 34 7.97 -2.08 17.68
CA GLY A 34 9.19 -2.13 18.50
C GLY A 34 10.18 -1.00 18.18
N TRP A 35 9.69 0.17 17.74
CA TRP A 35 10.52 1.31 17.32
C TRP A 35 10.35 2.52 18.25
N PRO A 36 11.38 3.40 18.33
CA PRO A 36 11.20 4.69 18.98
C PRO A 36 10.13 5.54 18.27
N TYR A 37 9.27 6.22 19.04
CA TYR A 37 8.25 7.14 18.49
C TYR A 37 8.83 8.14 17.48
N SER A 38 9.97 8.75 17.79
CA SER A 38 10.66 9.70 16.91
C SER A 38 11.10 9.07 15.59
N THR A 39 11.40 7.78 15.57
CA THR A 39 11.75 7.06 14.36
C THR A 39 10.55 6.92 13.43
N LEU A 40 9.41 6.46 13.95
CA LEU A 40 8.17 6.39 13.18
C LEU A 40 7.71 7.76 12.69
N ALA A 41 7.74 8.78 13.55
CA ALA A 41 7.34 10.15 13.18
C ALA A 41 8.21 10.72 12.04
N ASN A 42 9.51 10.42 12.03
CA ASN A 42 10.40 10.84 10.96
C ASN A 42 10.13 10.11 9.64
N TYR A 43 9.68 8.85 9.68
CA TYR A 43 9.26 8.12 8.49
C TYR A 43 7.93 8.64 7.95
N GLU A 44 6.90 8.78 8.79
CA GLU A 44 5.58 9.26 8.36
C GLU A 44 5.61 10.69 7.79
N SER A 45 6.55 11.53 8.25
CA SER A 45 6.75 12.88 7.73
C SER A 45 7.70 12.98 6.51
N GLY A 46 8.30 11.87 6.09
CA GLY A 46 9.32 11.83 5.02
C GLY A 46 10.64 12.53 5.39
N ARG A 47 10.89 12.84 6.66
CA ARG A 47 12.15 13.45 7.13
C ARG A 47 13.31 12.46 7.12
N ARG A 48 13.00 11.16 7.19
CA ARG A 48 13.97 10.08 7.11
C ARG A 48 13.57 9.11 6.02
N ARG A 49 14.53 8.70 5.20
CA ARG A 49 14.33 7.68 4.17
C ARG A 49 13.95 6.34 4.78
N LEU A 50 13.01 5.68 4.13
CA LEU A 50 12.48 4.39 4.55
C LEU A 50 13.02 3.28 3.63
N THR A 51 13.64 2.26 4.23
CA THR A 51 14.15 1.11 3.47
C THR A 51 13.02 0.13 3.13
N LEU A 52 13.21 -0.69 2.09
CA LEU A 52 12.24 -1.74 1.74
C LEU A 52 11.99 -2.73 2.89
N VAL A 53 13.01 -3.06 3.68
CA VAL A 53 12.88 -3.94 4.85
C VAL A 53 11.95 -3.31 5.89
N GLN A 54 12.07 -2.00 6.13
CA GLN A 54 11.20 -1.26 7.04
C GLN A 54 9.77 -1.14 6.49
N LEU A 55 9.62 -0.92 5.19
CA LEU A 55 8.30 -0.90 4.53
C LEU A 55 7.59 -2.24 4.69
N ALA A 56 8.31 -3.34 4.43
CA ALA A 56 7.78 -4.68 4.56
C ALA A 56 7.37 -4.99 6.01
N HIS A 57 8.13 -4.51 6.99
CA HIS A 57 7.77 -4.65 8.40
C HIS A 57 6.49 -3.88 8.75
N ILE A 58 6.40 -2.62 8.35
CA ILE A 58 5.21 -1.76 8.54
C ILE A 58 3.97 -2.40 7.90
N ALA A 59 4.09 -2.77 6.63
CA ALA A 59 2.99 -3.36 5.86
C ALA A 59 2.47 -4.63 6.52
N ARG A 60 3.36 -5.51 6.99
CA ARG A 60 2.98 -6.72 7.73
C ARG A 60 2.18 -6.41 8.99
N VAL A 61 2.59 -5.41 9.78
CA VAL A 61 1.91 -5.04 11.03
C VAL A 61 0.54 -4.39 10.78
N LEU A 62 0.38 -3.76 9.62
CA LEU A 62 -0.88 -3.16 9.13
C LEU A 62 -1.73 -4.13 8.29
N GLY A 63 -1.29 -5.37 8.07
CA GLY A 63 -2.03 -6.34 7.25
C GLY A 63 -2.15 -5.95 5.77
N ARG A 64 -1.18 -5.20 5.24
CA ARG A 64 -1.17 -4.69 3.86
C ARG A 64 -0.02 -5.22 3.03
N SER A 65 -0.16 -5.10 1.71
CA SER A 65 0.95 -5.34 0.79
C SER A 65 1.94 -4.17 0.84
N PRO A 66 3.27 -4.40 0.89
CA PRO A 66 4.25 -3.31 0.78
C PRO A 66 4.08 -2.48 -0.51
N ALA A 67 3.61 -3.11 -1.58
CA ALA A 67 3.41 -2.47 -2.87
C ALA A 67 2.24 -1.47 -2.88
N SER A 68 1.22 -1.64 -2.04
CA SER A 68 0.08 -0.72 -1.99
C SER A 68 0.48 0.68 -1.50
N PHE A 69 1.56 0.79 -0.72
CA PHE A 69 2.11 2.08 -0.30
C PHE A 69 2.88 2.82 -1.41
N LEU A 70 3.26 2.14 -2.49
CA LEU A 70 4.10 2.71 -3.55
C LEU A 70 3.28 3.27 -4.72
N VAL A 71 2.05 2.80 -4.93
CA VAL A 71 1.21 3.23 -6.05
C VAL A 71 0.50 4.56 -5.78
N GLU A 72 0.32 5.36 -6.83
CA GLU A 72 -0.34 6.67 -6.74
C GLU A 72 -1.86 6.59 -6.60
N SER A 73 -2.48 5.62 -7.27
CA SER A 73 -3.92 5.45 -7.28
C SER A 73 -4.40 4.76 -5.99
N PRO A 74 -5.30 5.38 -5.20
CA PRO A 74 -5.93 4.73 -4.05
C PRO A 74 -6.66 3.45 -4.45
N THR A 75 -7.33 3.46 -5.62
CA THR A 75 -8.01 2.28 -6.15
C THR A 75 -7.02 1.15 -6.46
N ALA A 76 -5.87 1.47 -7.06
CA ALA A 76 -4.84 0.47 -7.30
C ALA A 76 -4.28 -0.10 -5.99
N ALA A 77 -4.09 0.75 -4.96
CA ALA A 77 -3.62 0.31 -3.66
C ALA A 77 -4.57 -0.72 -3.03
N LEU A 78 -5.88 -0.46 -3.08
CA LEU A 78 -6.91 -1.39 -2.59
C LEU A 78 -6.92 -2.71 -3.36
N LEU A 79 -6.78 -2.66 -4.69
CA LEU A 79 -6.68 -3.86 -5.51
C LEU A 79 -5.42 -4.67 -5.16
N ILE A 80 -4.27 -4.02 -5.01
CA ILE A 80 -3.01 -4.67 -4.64
C ILE A 80 -3.09 -5.30 -3.26
N ASP A 81 -3.70 -4.62 -2.28
CA ASP A 81 -3.93 -5.18 -0.95
C ASP A 81 -4.78 -6.45 -1.07
N ARG A 82 -5.90 -6.39 -1.80
CA ARG A 82 -6.81 -7.53 -1.98
C ARG A 82 -6.17 -8.71 -2.71
N ILE A 83 -5.48 -8.45 -3.82
CA ILE A 83 -4.76 -9.45 -4.62
C ILE A 83 -3.64 -10.09 -3.80
N GLY A 84 -2.94 -9.31 -2.96
CA GLY A 84 -1.86 -9.81 -2.11
C GLY A 84 -2.33 -10.67 -0.93
N THR A 85 -3.60 -10.59 -0.55
CA THR A 85 -4.15 -11.32 0.60
C THR A 85 -5.09 -12.48 0.25
N ASP A 86 -5.57 -12.55 -0.99
CA ASP A 86 -6.59 -13.52 -1.42
C ASP A 86 -6.18 -14.18 -2.76
N GLU A 87 -5.78 -15.45 -2.68
CA GLU A 87 -5.31 -16.24 -3.82
C GLU A 87 -6.41 -16.48 -4.86
N GLU A 88 -7.66 -16.60 -4.43
CA GLU A 88 -8.79 -16.77 -5.35
C GLU A 88 -9.06 -15.47 -6.12
N VAL A 89 -8.98 -14.32 -5.46
CA VAL A 89 -9.04 -13.02 -6.15
C VAL A 89 -7.88 -12.85 -7.12
N LEU A 90 -6.65 -13.20 -6.72
CA LEU A 90 -5.49 -13.15 -7.62
C LEU A 90 -5.74 -13.99 -8.88
N ARG A 91 -6.27 -15.21 -8.73
CA ARG A 91 -6.60 -16.10 -9.84
C ARG A 91 -7.68 -15.52 -10.76
N GLN A 92 -8.72 -14.91 -10.20
CA GLN A 92 -9.78 -14.26 -10.97
C GLN A 92 -9.27 -13.04 -11.75
N VAL A 93 -8.43 -12.22 -11.11
CA VAL A 93 -7.80 -11.06 -11.77
C VAL A 93 -6.87 -11.53 -12.88
N ALA A 94 -6.04 -12.54 -12.65
CA ALA A 94 -5.16 -13.11 -13.67
C ALA A 94 -5.96 -13.60 -14.89
N TYR A 95 -7.02 -14.38 -14.66
CA TYR A 95 -7.92 -14.83 -15.74
C TYR A 95 -8.50 -13.65 -16.52
N PHE A 96 -9.05 -12.65 -15.82
CA PHE A 96 -9.66 -11.51 -16.48
C PHE A 96 -8.65 -10.76 -17.36
N LEU A 97 -7.43 -10.52 -16.84
CA LEU A 97 -6.37 -9.85 -17.58
C LEU A 97 -5.94 -10.65 -18.82
N ASP A 98 -5.88 -11.98 -18.74
CA ASP A 98 -5.57 -12.84 -19.88
C ASP A 98 -6.66 -12.77 -20.98
N THR A 99 -7.92 -12.53 -20.59
CA THR A 99 -9.06 -12.40 -21.52
C THR A 99 -9.32 -10.97 -22.01
N LEU A 100 -8.54 -9.97 -21.59
CA LEU A 100 -8.80 -8.57 -21.99
C LEU A 100 -8.59 -8.30 -23.49
N ASP A 101 -7.73 -9.09 -24.14
CA ASP A 101 -7.47 -9.00 -25.57
C ASP A 101 -8.39 -9.92 -26.41
N ASP A 102 -9.23 -10.73 -25.75
CA ASP A 102 -10.24 -11.53 -26.47
C ASP A 102 -11.31 -10.57 -27.01
N PRO A 103 -11.67 -10.68 -28.30
CA PRO A 103 -12.76 -9.90 -28.84
C PRO A 103 -14.04 -10.20 -28.03
N LEU A 104 -14.74 -9.14 -27.60
CA LEU A 104 -16.04 -9.27 -26.97
C LEU A 104 -16.90 -10.22 -27.84
N PRO A 105 -17.59 -11.21 -27.23
CA PRO A 105 -18.45 -12.10 -28.00
C PRO A 105 -19.43 -11.27 -28.82
N GLU A 106 -19.57 -11.58 -30.11
CA GLU A 106 -20.54 -10.87 -30.95
C GLU A 106 -21.93 -10.99 -30.33
N PRO A 107 -22.70 -9.88 -30.29
CA PRO A 107 -24.06 -9.93 -29.77
C PRO A 107 -24.86 -10.99 -30.55
N PRO A 108 -25.74 -11.75 -29.88
CA PRO A 108 -26.56 -12.73 -30.57
C PRO A 108 -27.44 -12.05 -31.64
N ASP A 109 -27.60 -12.73 -32.78
CA ASP A 109 -28.48 -12.36 -33.90
C ASP A 109 -29.94 -12.09 -33.46
#